data_AF-A0A849PV36-F1
#
_entry.id   AF-A0A849PV36-F1
#
_cell.length_a   1.000
_cell.length_b   1.000
_cell.length_c   1.000
_cell.angle_alpha   90.00
_cell.angle_beta   90.00
_cell.angle_gamma   90.00
#
_symmetry.space_group_name_H-M   'P 1'
#
loop_
_entity.id
_entity.type
_entity.pdbx_description
1 polymer ?
#
loop_
_entity_poly.entity_id
_entity_poly.type
_entity_poly.pdbx_seq_one_letter_code
_entity_poly.pdbx_strand_id
1 'polypeptide(L)'
;MTTSPTILDSDFKYIDKKGNLLRTRTELTIAQMLTFLEEEYEYDYEITLKNGKTVKIDFKTSKGLIEVIDNEEDIKKYIEIKDNAEGKVMAVGHPKYSAQIKELEDIVFYDKTPQTGSIFLEDQSFTFDYAHILPLVEKCSILHGHTSSVMVELVGQMKDNLLVDFGIAKKIIKEVVNVFDHKFFINEKYLKKEDDSHYQIQFDGPKGMFDLQVPKNTTYLLKGEATVENLSSEIIKLLAPKMPSNVEAVGVYIYEGYNKGSHIISNISR
;
A
#
# COMPACT_ATOMS: atom_id res chain seq x y z
N MET A 1 -0.68 46.47 9.54
CA MET A 1 -0.71 45.15 8.87
C MET A 1 -1.71 45.25 7.74
N THR A 2 -1.24 45.26 6.50
CA THR A 2 -2.10 45.32 5.30
C THR A 2 -2.72 43.94 5.10
N THR A 3 -4.05 43.85 5.26
CA THR A 3 -4.82 42.66 4.91
C THR A 3 -4.92 42.59 3.39
N SER A 4 -4.18 41.66 2.77
CA SER A 4 -4.37 41.34 1.36
C SER A 4 -5.80 40.81 1.15
N PRO A 5 -6.54 41.28 0.14
CA PRO A 5 -7.88 40.78 -0.13
C PRO A 5 -7.84 39.29 -0.47
N THR A 6 -8.76 38.52 0.10
CA THR A 6 -8.94 37.10 -0.24
C THR A 6 -9.44 37.02 -1.68
N ILE A 7 -8.60 36.55 -2.59
CA ILE A 7 -8.95 36.31 -3.99
C ILE A 7 -9.84 35.05 -4.03
N LEU A 8 -11.04 35.17 -4.59
CA LEU A 8 -11.98 34.06 -4.76
C LEU A 8 -11.76 33.39 -6.12
N ASP A 9 -12.13 32.12 -6.24
CA ASP A 9 -11.98 31.36 -7.50
C ASP A 9 -12.76 32.01 -8.66
N SER A 10 -13.85 32.73 -8.34
CA SER A 10 -14.64 33.55 -9.27
C SER A 10 -13.91 34.76 -9.86
N ASP A 11 -12.77 35.16 -9.28
CA ASP A 11 -11.96 36.30 -9.75
C ASP A 11 -11.04 35.91 -10.91
N PHE A 12 -10.91 34.60 -11.20
CA PHE A 12 -10.08 34.08 -12.28
C PHE A 12 -10.90 33.78 -13.54
N LYS A 13 -10.33 34.07 -14.71
CA LYS A 13 -10.85 33.60 -16.01
C LYS A 13 -10.09 32.34 -16.42
N TYR A 14 -10.79 31.23 -16.57
CA TYR A 14 -10.22 29.97 -17.01
C TYR A 14 -10.40 29.83 -18.52
N ILE A 15 -9.30 29.89 -19.27
CA ILE A 15 -9.32 29.77 -20.73
C ILE A 15 -8.42 28.60 -21.14
N ASP A 16 -8.97 27.66 -21.90
CA ASP A 16 -8.21 26.53 -22.42
C ASP A 16 -7.39 26.89 -23.69
N LYS A 17 -6.65 25.91 -24.22
CA LYS A 17 -5.87 26.09 -25.45
C LYS A 17 -6.73 26.24 -26.71
N LYS A 18 -8.02 25.87 -26.65
CA LYS A 18 -8.99 26.02 -27.74
C LYS A 18 -9.73 27.37 -27.69
N GLY A 19 -9.51 28.17 -26.64
CA GLY A 19 -10.15 29.46 -26.43
C GLY A 19 -11.51 29.38 -25.72
N ASN A 20 -11.90 28.22 -25.18
CA ASN A 20 -13.13 28.09 -24.42
C ASN A 20 -12.99 28.78 -23.06
N LEU A 21 -14.03 29.51 -22.66
CA LEU A 21 -14.13 30.08 -21.31
C LEU A 21 -14.79 29.05 -20.39
N LEU A 22 -13.98 28.49 -19.50
CA LEU A 22 -14.38 27.49 -18.53
C LEU A 22 -14.90 28.15 -17.25
N ARG A 23 -15.86 27.50 -16.60
CA ARG A 23 -16.51 27.95 -15.36
C ARG A 23 -15.62 27.73 -14.14
N THR A 24 -14.87 26.62 -14.09
CA THR A 24 -14.09 26.26 -12.90
C THR A 24 -12.65 25.82 -13.19
N ARG A 25 -11.80 25.87 -12.16
CA ARG A 25 -10.42 25.36 -12.24
C ARG A 25 -10.38 23.86 -12.55
N THR A 26 -11.37 23.11 -12.08
CA THR A 26 -11.51 21.67 -12.34
C THR A 26 -11.71 21.42 -13.83
N GLU A 27 -12.62 22.15 -14.46
CA GLU A 27 -12.83 22.10 -15.91
C GLU A 27 -11.53 22.44 -16.66
N LEU A 28 -10.78 23.47 -16.24
CA LEU A 28 -9.49 23.81 -16.87
C LEU A 28 -8.47 22.67 -16.78
N THR A 29 -8.42 22.00 -15.64
CA THR A 29 -7.53 20.87 -15.43
C THR A 29 -7.88 19.71 -16.36
N ILE A 30 -9.18 19.43 -16.52
CA ILE A 30 -9.68 18.39 -17.45
C ILE A 30 -9.38 18.76 -18.90
N ALA A 31 -9.65 20.01 -19.30
CA ALA A 31 -9.35 20.50 -20.65
C ALA A 31 -7.85 20.37 -20.97
N GLN A 32 -6.97 20.71 -20.02
CA GLN A 32 -5.52 20.56 -20.15
C GLN A 32 -5.10 19.09 -20.24
N MET A 33 -5.71 18.22 -19.43
CA MET A 33 -5.47 16.77 -19.47
C MET A 33 -5.89 16.17 -20.82
N LEU A 34 -7.09 16.48 -21.32
CA LEU A 34 -7.57 16.01 -22.62
C LEU A 34 -6.65 16.49 -23.76
N THR A 35 -6.20 17.74 -23.68
CA THR A 35 -5.23 18.28 -24.65
C THR A 35 -3.88 17.56 -24.57
N PHE A 36 -3.40 17.26 -23.37
CA PHE A 36 -2.15 16.52 -23.16
C PHE A 36 -2.22 15.10 -23.70
N LEU A 37 -3.38 14.45 -23.59
CA LEU A 37 -3.63 13.10 -24.10
C LEU A 37 -3.92 13.06 -25.61
N GLU A 38 -3.89 14.20 -26.29
CA GLU A 38 -4.27 14.32 -27.70
C GLU A 38 -5.71 13.84 -27.99
N GLU A 39 -6.60 13.97 -27.00
CA GLU A 39 -8.02 13.62 -27.12
C GLU A 39 -8.86 14.83 -27.49
N GLU A 40 -9.58 14.73 -28.60
CA GLU A 40 -10.53 15.77 -29.01
C GLU A 40 -11.75 15.80 -28.09
N TYR A 41 -12.23 17.02 -27.82
CA TYR A 41 -13.40 17.27 -26.99
C TYR A 41 -14.18 18.50 -27.43
N GLU A 42 -15.48 18.46 -27.16
CA GLU A 42 -16.43 19.57 -27.23
C GLU A 42 -16.79 19.99 -25.79
N TYR A 43 -16.60 21.26 -25.46
CA TYR A 43 -16.95 21.81 -24.14
C TYR A 43 -18.38 22.37 -24.15
N ASP A 44 -19.09 22.24 -23.02
CA ASP A 44 -20.48 22.70 -22.84
C ASP A 44 -21.44 22.09 -23.88
N TYR A 45 -21.29 20.79 -24.12
CA TYR A 45 -21.97 20.06 -25.19
C TYR A 45 -23.44 19.77 -24.84
N GLU A 46 -24.34 20.07 -25.77
CA GLU A 46 -25.77 19.82 -25.61
C GLU A 46 -26.14 18.41 -26.05
N ILE A 47 -26.70 17.60 -25.15
CA ILE A 47 -27.14 16.22 -25.40
C ILE A 47 -28.64 16.08 -25.15
N THR A 48 -29.31 15.35 -26.05
CA THR A 48 -30.70 14.91 -25.86
C THR A 48 -30.71 13.51 -25.24
N LEU A 49 -31.29 13.41 -24.05
CA LEU A 49 -31.42 12.17 -23.30
C LEU A 49 -32.58 11.31 -23.84
N LYS A 50 -32.58 10.01 -23.54
CA LYS A 50 -33.64 9.06 -23.95
C LYS A 50 -35.05 9.46 -23.53
N ASN A 51 -35.18 10.21 -22.44
CA ASN A 51 -36.44 10.75 -21.95
C ASN A 51 -36.92 12.01 -22.71
N GLY A 52 -36.19 12.43 -23.75
CA GLY A 52 -36.49 13.61 -24.57
C GLY A 52 -36.03 14.93 -23.97
N LYS A 53 -35.41 14.93 -22.78
CA LYS A 53 -34.87 16.13 -22.14
C LYS A 53 -33.51 16.47 -22.72
N THR A 54 -33.30 17.75 -22.99
CA THR A 54 -31.99 18.27 -23.39
C THR A 54 -31.25 18.82 -22.18
N VAL A 55 -29.99 18.41 -22.03
CA VAL A 55 -29.10 18.86 -20.94
C VAL A 55 -27.72 19.17 -21.51
N LYS A 56 -26.95 20.01 -20.80
CA LYS A 56 -25.56 20.30 -21.14
C LYS A 56 -24.61 19.47 -20.28
N ILE A 57 -23.64 18.84 -20.92
CA ILE A 57 -22.53 18.14 -20.29
C ILE A 57 -21.23 18.90 -20.51
N ASP A 58 -20.35 18.92 -19.51
CA ASP A 58 -19.17 19.77 -19.55
C ASP A 58 -18.20 19.37 -20.66
N PHE A 59 -17.93 18.08 -20.85
CA PHE A 59 -17.07 17.62 -21.95
C PHE A 59 -17.67 16.41 -22.66
N LYS A 60 -17.75 16.48 -23.98
CA LYS A 60 -17.95 15.32 -24.85
C LYS A 60 -16.63 14.95 -25.51
N THR A 61 -16.24 13.69 -25.41
CA THR A 61 -15.05 13.13 -26.07
C THR A 61 -15.44 12.01 -27.03
N SER A 62 -14.47 11.51 -27.80
CA SER A 62 -14.64 10.31 -28.63
C SER A 62 -15.00 9.05 -27.82
N LYS A 63 -14.59 9.00 -26.54
CA LYS A 63 -14.69 7.82 -25.66
C LYS A 63 -15.91 7.85 -24.73
N GLY A 64 -16.53 9.01 -24.56
CA GLY A 64 -17.63 9.20 -23.62
C GLY A 64 -17.79 10.65 -23.18
N LEU A 65 -18.67 10.86 -22.21
CA LEU A 65 -19.01 12.16 -21.65
C LEU A 65 -18.40 12.32 -20.25
N ILE A 66 -17.98 13.54 -19.92
CA ILE A 66 -17.40 13.91 -18.63
C ILE A 66 -18.19 15.07 -18.06
N GLU A 67 -18.66 14.90 -16.83
CA GLU A 67 -19.40 15.90 -16.07
C GLU A 67 -18.60 16.34 -14.84
N VAL A 68 -18.49 17.65 -14.61
CA VAL A 68 -17.77 18.23 -13.48
C VAL A 68 -18.72 18.49 -12.32
N ILE A 69 -18.38 17.98 -11.14
CA ILE A 69 -19.23 18.07 -9.95
C ILE A 69 -18.66 19.09 -8.97
N ASP A 70 -19.24 20.29 -9.00
CA ASP A 70 -18.86 21.39 -8.11
C ASP A 70 -19.93 21.69 -7.04
N ASN A 71 -21.16 21.21 -7.23
CA ASN A 71 -22.27 21.37 -6.29
C ASN A 71 -23.32 20.22 -6.34
N GLU A 72 -24.39 20.31 -5.55
CA GLU A 72 -25.46 19.31 -5.49
C GLU A 72 -26.39 19.26 -6.72
N GLU A 73 -26.45 20.34 -7.51
CA GLU A 73 -27.20 20.37 -8.76
C GLU A 73 -26.47 19.55 -9.84
N ASP A 74 -25.14 19.64 -9.89
CA ASP A 74 -24.31 18.86 -10.80
C ASP A 74 -24.44 17.36 -10.53
N ILE A 75 -24.56 16.97 -9.25
CA ILE A 75 -24.83 15.57 -8.86
C ILE A 75 -26.13 15.07 -9.50
N LYS A 76 -27.22 15.84 -9.37
CA LYS A 76 -28.54 15.46 -9.91
C LYS A 76 -28.49 15.39 -11.43
N LYS A 77 -27.80 16.35 -12.05
CA LYS A 77 -27.58 16.40 -13.50
C LYS A 77 -26.80 15.16 -13.98
N TYR A 78 -25.73 14.78 -13.29
CA TYR A 78 -24.94 13.58 -13.60
C TYR A 78 -25.76 12.29 -13.53
N ILE A 79 -26.54 12.10 -12.45
CA ILE A 79 -27.39 10.91 -12.30
C ILE A 79 -28.38 10.82 -13.46
N GLU A 80 -29.03 11.95 -13.80
CA GLU A 80 -29.98 12.01 -14.91
C GLU A 80 -29.32 11.69 -16.26
N ILE A 81 -28.12 12.22 -16.52
CA ILE A 81 -27.34 11.93 -17.73
C ILE A 81 -26.96 10.46 -17.77
N LYS A 82 -26.44 9.91 -16.68
CA LYS A 82 -25.97 8.51 -16.63
C LYS A 82 -27.09 7.52 -16.91
N ASP A 83 -28.28 7.76 -16.38
CA ASP A 83 -29.45 6.89 -16.56
C ASP A 83 -30.02 6.95 -17.98
N ASN A 84 -29.87 8.09 -18.68
CA ASN A 84 -30.61 8.37 -19.90
C ASN A 84 -29.76 8.66 -21.13
N ALA A 85 -28.44 8.83 -21.01
CA ALA A 85 -27.55 9.03 -22.15
C ALA A 85 -27.17 7.70 -22.82
N GLU A 86 -26.69 7.78 -24.06
CA GLU A 86 -26.05 6.67 -24.75
C GLU A 86 -24.53 6.79 -24.65
N GLY A 87 -23.87 5.70 -24.25
CA GLY A 87 -22.42 5.64 -24.14
C GLY A 87 -21.90 5.72 -22.70
N LYS A 88 -20.58 5.90 -22.57
CA LYS A 88 -19.90 5.98 -21.27
C LYS A 88 -20.01 7.39 -20.71
N VAL A 89 -20.36 7.52 -19.43
CA VAL A 89 -20.45 8.79 -18.72
C VAL A 89 -19.62 8.69 -17.45
N MET A 90 -18.74 9.66 -17.22
CA MET A 90 -17.93 9.77 -16.01
C MET A 90 -18.15 11.13 -15.34
N ALA A 91 -17.94 11.19 -14.04
CA ALA A 91 -17.96 12.44 -13.27
C ALA A 91 -16.58 12.73 -12.67
N VAL A 92 -16.22 14.01 -12.55
CA VAL A 92 -14.98 14.49 -11.94
C VAL A 92 -15.31 15.68 -11.05
N GLY A 93 -14.95 15.67 -9.76
CA GLY A 93 -15.31 16.80 -8.90
C GLY A 93 -14.71 16.70 -7.51
N HIS A 94 -15.02 17.69 -6.67
CA HIS A 94 -14.50 17.74 -5.31
C HIS A 94 -15.04 16.56 -4.47
N PRO A 95 -14.21 15.89 -3.64
CA PRO A 95 -14.59 14.71 -2.86
C PRO A 95 -15.87 14.85 -2.02
N LYS A 96 -16.08 16.06 -1.49
CA LYS A 96 -17.30 16.46 -0.75
C LYS A 96 -18.62 16.15 -1.48
N TYR A 97 -18.64 16.24 -2.82
CA TYR A 97 -19.84 16.06 -3.63
C TYR A 97 -19.87 14.68 -4.31
N SER A 98 -18.72 14.13 -4.70
CA SER A 98 -18.65 12.79 -5.28
C SER A 98 -19.07 11.68 -4.31
N ALA A 99 -18.85 11.85 -2.99
CA ALA A 99 -19.27 10.91 -1.95
C ALA A 99 -20.80 10.75 -1.79
N GLN A 100 -21.61 11.66 -2.34
CA GLN A 100 -23.08 11.59 -2.29
C GLN A 100 -23.66 10.72 -3.43
N ILE A 101 -22.86 10.42 -4.46
CA ILE A 101 -23.26 9.60 -5.60
C ILE A 101 -22.75 8.17 -5.35
N LYS A 102 -23.64 7.26 -4.94
CA LYS A 102 -23.36 5.83 -4.69
C LYS A 102 -22.75 5.08 -5.88
N GLU A 103 -22.70 5.70 -7.05
CA GLU A 103 -22.45 5.07 -8.34
C GLU A 103 -21.11 5.49 -9.00
N LEU A 104 -20.28 6.25 -8.28
CA LEU A 104 -18.90 6.61 -8.65
C LEU A 104 -17.85 5.59 -8.19
N GLU A 105 -18.28 4.45 -7.65
CA GLU A 105 -17.42 3.38 -7.10
C GLU A 105 -16.38 2.84 -8.11
N ASP A 106 -16.56 3.06 -9.42
CA ASP A 106 -15.64 2.58 -10.45
C ASP A 106 -14.52 3.57 -10.88
N ILE A 107 -14.59 4.86 -10.53
CA ILE A 107 -13.55 5.85 -10.99
C ILE A 107 -13.12 6.85 -9.89
N VAL A 108 -13.81 6.96 -8.75
CA VAL A 108 -13.39 7.89 -7.68
C VAL A 108 -12.73 7.11 -6.55
N PHE A 109 -11.42 7.29 -6.44
CA PHE A 109 -10.68 6.99 -5.22
C PHE A 109 -11.36 7.72 -4.05
N TYR A 110 -11.98 6.90 -3.20
CA TYR A 110 -12.44 7.11 -1.83
C TYR A 110 -12.28 8.52 -1.26
N ASP A 111 -13.39 9.13 -0.82
CA ASP A 111 -13.33 9.95 0.39
C ASP A 111 -14.61 9.92 1.24
N LYS A 112 -14.79 8.79 1.91
CA LYS A 112 -14.80 8.87 3.38
C LYS A 112 -13.55 8.16 3.83
N THR A 113 -12.35 8.72 3.64
CA THR A 113 -11.18 7.97 4.07
C THR A 113 -11.10 7.96 5.61
N PRO A 114 -11.09 6.79 6.25
CA PRO A 114 -10.14 6.57 7.32
C PRO A 114 -8.78 7.07 6.81
N GLN A 115 -8.30 8.18 7.36
CA GLN A 115 -7.04 8.80 6.92
C GLN A 115 -5.95 7.70 6.90
N THR A 116 -5.29 7.45 5.77
CA THR A 116 -4.24 6.42 5.75
C THR A 116 -3.12 6.88 6.66
N GLY A 117 -2.83 6.09 7.69
CA GLY A 117 -1.79 6.35 8.67
C GLY A 117 -0.69 5.34 8.53
N SER A 118 0.52 5.75 8.92
CA SER A 118 1.61 4.84 9.22
C SER A 118 2.03 5.05 10.67
N ILE A 119 2.25 3.95 11.39
CA ILE A 119 2.94 3.97 12.68
C ILE A 119 4.15 3.03 12.59
N PHE A 120 5.25 3.43 13.22
CA PHE A 120 6.42 2.57 13.40
C PHE A 120 6.61 2.28 14.89
N LEU A 121 7.02 1.05 15.18
CA LEU A 121 7.33 0.61 16.53
C LEU A 121 8.74 0.04 16.56
N GLU A 122 9.55 0.60 17.45
CA GLU A 122 10.84 0.08 17.86
C GLU A 122 10.79 -0.12 19.38
N ASP A 123 11.21 -1.30 19.84
CA ASP A 123 11.22 -1.63 21.26
C ASP A 123 12.34 -2.62 21.54
N GLN A 124 12.96 -2.52 22.72
CA GLN A 124 14.01 -3.45 23.12
C GLN A 124 13.51 -4.90 23.17
N SER A 125 12.21 -5.14 23.37
CA SER A 125 11.65 -6.51 23.32
C SER A 125 11.45 -7.06 21.91
N PHE A 126 11.77 -6.29 20.87
CA PHE A 126 11.81 -6.74 19.48
C PHE A 126 13.23 -7.14 19.06
N THR A 127 14.01 -7.65 20.00
CA THR A 127 15.32 -8.23 19.74
C THR A 127 15.27 -9.75 19.87
N PHE A 128 16.03 -10.46 19.05
CA PHE A 128 16.15 -11.91 19.15
C PHE A 128 17.58 -12.36 18.86
N ASP A 129 18.02 -13.39 19.58
CA ASP A 129 19.33 -14.02 19.42
C ASP A 129 19.19 -15.28 18.57
N TYR A 130 20.07 -15.46 17.59
CA TYR A 130 20.00 -16.62 16.71
C TYR A 130 21.37 -17.05 16.19
N ALA A 131 21.41 -18.28 15.69
CA ALA A 131 22.53 -18.81 14.93
C ALA A 131 22.10 -19.11 13.49
N HIS A 132 23.03 -19.02 12.54
CA HIS A 132 22.76 -19.39 11.15
C HIS A 132 24.03 -19.82 10.40
N ILE A 133 23.85 -20.34 9.19
CA ILE A 133 24.91 -20.58 8.21
C ILE A 133 24.45 -20.09 6.83
N LEU A 134 25.33 -19.40 6.11
CA LEU A 134 25.15 -19.01 4.71
C LEU A 134 26.23 -19.68 3.85
N PRO A 135 25.98 -20.89 3.31
CA PRO A 135 27.04 -21.71 2.69
C PRO A 135 27.74 -21.05 1.50
N LEU A 136 27.05 -20.15 0.78
CA LEU A 136 27.59 -19.47 -0.40
C LEU A 136 28.35 -18.17 -0.09
N VAL A 137 28.43 -17.76 1.18
CA VAL A 137 29.06 -16.50 1.60
C VAL A 137 30.30 -16.81 2.42
N GLU A 138 31.49 -16.52 1.91
CA GLU A 138 32.76 -16.97 2.50
C GLU A 138 32.88 -16.68 4.01
N LYS A 139 32.61 -15.44 4.45
CA LYS A 139 32.69 -15.05 5.87
C LYS A 139 31.55 -15.61 6.73
N CYS A 140 30.40 -15.91 6.14
CA CYS A 140 29.21 -16.42 6.83
C CYS A 140 28.99 -17.93 6.60
N SER A 141 29.98 -18.60 6.01
CA SER A 141 29.91 -20.02 5.61
C SER A 141 30.13 -21.01 6.76
N ILE A 142 30.40 -20.49 7.96
CA ILE A 142 30.58 -21.27 9.20
C ILE A 142 29.47 -20.88 10.17
N LEU A 143 29.05 -21.82 11.03
CA LEU A 143 28.11 -21.57 12.11
C LEU A 143 28.57 -20.40 12.99
N HIS A 144 27.73 -19.40 13.09
CA HIS A 144 27.89 -18.24 13.97
C HIS A 144 26.49 -17.71 14.32
N GLY A 145 26.43 -16.61 15.07
CA GLY A 145 25.16 -16.02 15.45
C GLY A 145 25.23 -14.51 15.62
N HIS A 146 24.06 -13.91 15.79
CA HIS A 146 23.85 -12.48 15.93
C HIS A 146 22.74 -12.20 16.93
N THR A 147 22.76 -10.99 17.46
CA THR A 147 21.62 -10.37 18.14
C THR A 147 20.98 -9.42 17.16
N SER A 148 19.77 -9.72 16.71
CA SER A 148 19.02 -8.87 15.78
C SER A 148 18.02 -8.00 16.49
N SER A 149 17.88 -6.75 16.03
CA SER A 149 16.77 -5.87 16.41
C SER A 149 15.80 -5.71 15.25
N VAL A 150 14.50 -5.59 15.58
CA VAL A 150 13.42 -5.45 14.62
C VAL A 150 12.64 -4.18 14.90
N MET A 151 12.43 -3.37 13.86
CA MET A 151 11.45 -2.29 13.84
C MET A 151 10.32 -2.66 12.88
N VAL A 152 9.09 -2.45 13.29
CA VAL A 152 7.90 -2.78 12.49
C VAL A 152 7.17 -1.51 12.13
N GLU A 153 6.90 -1.34 10.85
CA GLU A 153 6.01 -0.31 10.32
C GLU A 153 4.65 -0.95 9.99
N LEU A 154 3.56 -0.30 10.36
CA LEU A 154 2.21 -0.69 10.03
C LEU A 154 1.56 0.45 9.26
N VAL A 155 0.99 0.14 8.09
CA VAL A 155 0.28 1.10 7.25
C VAL A 155 -1.15 0.62 7.05
N GLY A 156 -2.09 1.54 7.10
CA GLY A 156 -3.47 1.24 6.75
C GLY A 156 -4.42 2.37 7.12
N GLN A 157 -5.68 1.99 7.27
CA GLN A 157 -6.80 2.90 7.43
C GLN A 157 -6.95 3.30 8.91
N MET A 158 -6.85 4.59 9.23
CA MET A 158 -7.05 5.08 10.60
C MET A 158 -8.52 5.20 10.95
N LYS A 159 -8.89 4.69 12.13
CA LYS A 159 -10.22 4.89 12.71
C LYS A 159 -10.07 5.75 13.97
N ASP A 160 -10.88 6.80 14.08
CA ASP A 160 -10.84 7.72 15.22
C ASP A 160 -9.43 8.32 15.48
N ASN A 161 -8.72 8.66 14.39
CA ASN A 161 -7.32 9.13 14.38
C ASN A 161 -6.28 8.13 14.91
N LEU A 162 -6.61 6.84 14.99
CA LEU A 162 -5.71 5.78 15.42
C LEU A 162 -5.66 4.67 14.36
N LEU A 163 -4.45 4.23 14.01
CA LEU A 163 -4.29 3.04 13.17
C LEU A 163 -4.49 1.76 14.00
N VAL A 164 -3.63 1.57 15.00
CA VAL A 164 -3.71 0.46 15.97
C VAL A 164 -3.21 1.00 17.32
N ASP A 165 -3.78 0.52 18.42
CA ASP A 165 -3.25 0.78 19.77
C ASP A 165 -1.82 0.22 19.90
N PHE A 166 -0.88 1.04 20.37
CA PHE A 166 0.53 0.63 20.50
C PHE A 166 0.72 -0.59 21.41
N GLY A 167 -0.09 -0.76 22.45
CA GLY A 167 -0.03 -1.93 23.34
C GLY A 167 -0.46 -3.21 22.63
N ILE A 168 -1.52 -3.15 21.82
CA ILE A 168 -1.97 -4.27 20.98
C ILE A 168 -0.90 -4.62 19.94
N ALA A 169 -0.43 -3.62 19.18
CA ALA A 169 0.61 -3.81 18.16
C ALA A 169 1.88 -4.41 18.77
N LYS A 170 2.37 -3.85 19.88
CA LYS A 170 3.55 -4.34 20.61
C LYS A 170 3.40 -5.79 21.06
N LYS A 171 2.22 -6.18 21.55
CA LYS A 171 1.96 -7.57 21.95
C LYS A 171 2.06 -8.53 20.77
N ILE A 172 1.41 -8.20 19.64
CA ILE A 172 1.43 -9.02 18.42
C ILE A 172 2.86 -9.13 17.88
N ILE A 173 3.57 -8.01 17.77
CA ILE A 173 4.94 -7.96 17.26
C ILE A 173 5.87 -8.81 18.14
N LYS A 174 5.83 -8.62 19.46
CA LYS A 174 6.64 -9.38 20.40
C LYS A 174 6.37 -10.89 20.32
N GLU A 175 5.11 -11.30 20.19
CA GLU A 175 4.75 -12.71 20.06
C GLU A 175 5.39 -13.34 18.81
N VAL A 176 5.37 -12.63 17.69
CA VAL A 176 6.00 -13.12 16.44
C VAL A 176 7.52 -13.13 16.56
N VAL A 177 8.14 -12.04 17.02
CA VAL A 177 9.60 -11.96 17.16
C VAL A 177 10.14 -13.06 18.08
N ASN A 178 9.44 -13.39 19.17
CA ASN A 178 9.81 -14.47 20.08
C ASN A 178 9.86 -15.87 19.43
N VAL A 179 9.19 -16.09 18.30
CA VAL A 179 9.30 -17.35 17.54
C VAL A 179 10.72 -17.54 17.01
N PHE A 180 11.39 -16.44 16.66
CA PHE A 180 12.74 -16.41 16.09
C PHE A 180 13.83 -16.46 17.14
N ASP A 181 13.49 -16.15 18.39
CA ASP A 181 14.45 -16.09 19.48
C ASP A 181 14.98 -17.48 19.87
N HIS A 182 16.29 -17.52 20.12
CA HIS A 182 17.07 -18.73 20.39
C HIS A 182 16.86 -19.84 19.34
N LYS A 183 16.83 -19.47 18.05
CA LYS A 183 16.71 -20.42 16.94
C LYS A 183 18.00 -20.54 16.13
N PHE A 184 18.17 -21.72 15.55
CA PHE A 184 19.12 -21.97 14.47
C PHE A 184 18.38 -21.92 13.13
N PHE A 185 18.70 -20.95 12.29
CA PHE A 185 18.10 -20.79 10.97
C PHE A 185 18.94 -21.45 9.89
N ILE A 186 18.29 -22.25 9.06
CA ILE A 186 18.94 -22.93 7.94
C ILE A 186 17.94 -23.18 6.81
N ASN A 187 18.41 -23.15 5.57
CA ASN A 187 17.56 -23.46 4.42
C ASN A 187 17.15 -24.95 4.45
N GLU A 188 15.86 -25.22 4.28
CA GLU A 188 15.28 -26.56 4.25
C GLU A 188 15.87 -27.45 3.15
N LYS A 189 16.41 -26.87 2.08
CA LYS A 189 17.08 -27.63 1.00
C LYS A 189 18.29 -28.42 1.49
N TYR A 190 18.88 -28.05 2.63
CA TYR A 190 20.01 -28.75 3.24
C TYR A 190 19.57 -29.88 4.19
N LEU A 191 18.26 -30.06 4.42
CA LEU A 191 17.73 -31.17 5.19
C LEU A 191 17.96 -32.48 4.44
N LYS A 192 18.75 -33.37 5.04
CA LYS A 192 19.05 -34.68 4.45
C LYS A 192 18.08 -35.77 4.91
N LYS A 193 17.80 -35.79 6.21
CA LYS A 193 16.82 -36.68 6.87
C LYS A 193 16.46 -36.12 8.24
N GLU A 194 15.45 -36.70 8.85
CA GLU A 194 14.99 -36.35 10.19
C GLU A 194 14.56 -37.60 10.96
N ASP A 195 14.64 -37.53 12.29
CA ASP A 195 14.00 -38.47 13.21
C ASP A 195 12.94 -37.73 14.06
N ASP A 196 12.40 -38.36 15.10
CA ASP A 196 11.35 -37.74 15.94
C ASP A 196 11.80 -36.45 16.65
N SER A 197 13.11 -36.25 16.84
CA SER A 197 13.70 -35.23 17.70
C SER A 197 14.72 -34.32 17.02
N HIS A 198 15.38 -34.78 15.96
CA HIS A 198 16.47 -34.07 15.29
C HIS A 198 16.30 -34.01 13.76
N TYR A 199 16.83 -32.93 13.19
CA TYR A 199 17.14 -32.82 11.77
C TYR A 199 18.61 -33.19 11.54
N GLN A 200 18.90 -33.84 10.41
CA GLN A 200 20.26 -33.91 9.87
C GLN A 200 20.38 -32.92 8.71
N ILE A 201 21.29 -31.96 8.84
CA ILE A 201 21.59 -30.93 7.85
C ILE A 201 22.93 -31.26 7.19
N GLN A 202 22.97 -31.31 5.86
CA GLN A 202 24.18 -31.64 5.11
C GLN A 202 24.33 -30.75 3.87
N PHE A 203 25.52 -30.18 3.66
CA PHE A 203 25.85 -29.36 2.49
C PHE A 203 27.36 -29.20 2.30
N ASP A 204 27.78 -28.93 1.06
CA ASP A 204 29.15 -28.52 0.76
C ASP A 204 29.31 -27.01 0.92
N GLY A 205 30.35 -26.59 1.65
CA GLY A 205 30.72 -25.19 1.81
C GLY A 205 32.19 -24.93 1.42
N PRO A 206 32.62 -23.66 1.41
CA PRO A 206 34.00 -23.26 1.13
C PRO A 206 35.05 -23.90 2.06
N LYS A 207 34.64 -24.42 3.22
CA LYS A 207 35.50 -25.09 4.21
C LYS A 207 35.36 -26.62 4.22
N GLY A 208 34.70 -27.18 3.20
CA GLY A 208 34.43 -28.60 3.08
C GLY A 208 32.97 -28.96 3.34
N MET A 209 32.70 -30.26 3.47
CA MET A 209 31.37 -30.79 3.74
C MET A 209 30.99 -30.55 5.20
N PHE A 210 29.82 -29.97 5.43
CA PHE A 210 29.19 -29.86 6.74
C PHE A 210 28.16 -30.96 6.91
N ASP A 211 28.15 -31.59 8.09
CA ASP A 211 27.15 -32.57 8.50
C ASP A 211 26.81 -32.33 9.97
N LEU A 212 25.58 -31.89 10.23
CA LEU A 212 25.11 -31.40 11.52
C LEU A 212 23.85 -32.16 11.92
N GLN A 213 23.80 -32.65 13.15
CA GLN A 213 22.57 -33.12 13.78
C GLN A 213 22.08 -32.03 14.75
N VAL A 214 20.88 -31.50 14.51
CA VAL A 214 20.33 -30.35 15.25
C VAL A 214 18.93 -30.64 15.80
N PRO A 215 18.58 -30.21 17.02
CA PRO A 215 17.26 -30.46 17.60
C PRO A 215 16.15 -29.76 16.83
N LYS A 216 15.01 -30.42 16.62
CA LYS A 216 13.86 -29.86 15.91
C LYS A 216 13.26 -28.64 16.62
N ASN A 217 13.22 -28.66 17.95
CA ASN A 217 12.60 -27.60 18.75
C ASN A 217 13.36 -26.27 18.72
N THR A 218 14.65 -26.28 18.37
CA THR A 218 15.50 -25.08 18.28
C THR A 218 15.92 -24.77 16.83
N THR A 219 15.52 -25.58 15.86
CA THR A 219 15.88 -25.37 14.45
C THR A 219 14.68 -24.86 13.66
N TYR A 220 14.87 -23.76 12.94
CA TYR A 220 13.87 -23.18 12.06
C TYR A 220 14.31 -23.38 10.61
N LEU A 221 13.57 -24.21 9.88
CA LEU A 221 13.81 -24.48 8.46
C LEU A 221 13.17 -23.37 7.61
N LEU A 222 13.99 -22.68 6.82
CA LEU A 222 13.60 -21.60 5.92
C LEU A 222 13.47 -22.12 4.49
N LYS A 223 12.55 -21.57 3.70
CA LYS A 223 12.50 -21.83 2.25
C LYS A 223 13.68 -21.21 1.48
N GLY A 224 14.27 -20.15 2.03
CA GLY A 224 15.41 -19.42 1.48
C GLY A 224 16.64 -19.52 2.38
N GLU A 225 17.76 -18.94 1.95
CA GLU A 225 18.93 -18.78 2.81
C GLU A 225 18.61 -17.89 4.02
N ALA A 226 19.31 -18.09 5.14
CA ALA A 226 19.09 -17.35 6.39
C ALA A 226 19.65 -15.91 6.37
N THR A 227 19.34 -15.15 5.33
CA THR A 227 19.74 -13.74 5.20
C THR A 227 18.70 -12.83 5.87
N VAL A 228 19.11 -11.61 6.21
CA VAL A 228 18.20 -10.61 6.79
C VAL A 228 16.97 -10.32 5.93
N GLU A 229 17.09 -10.31 4.60
CA GLU A 229 15.96 -10.12 3.68
C GLU A 229 14.92 -11.24 3.82
N ASN A 230 15.37 -12.49 3.90
CA ASN A 230 14.49 -13.64 4.05
C ASN A 230 13.88 -13.69 5.46
N LEU A 231 14.65 -13.34 6.50
CA LEU A 231 14.13 -13.24 7.87
C LEU A 231 13.05 -12.15 7.98
N SER A 232 13.25 -10.97 7.37
CA SER A 232 12.22 -9.93 7.29
C SER A 232 10.95 -10.46 6.61
N SER A 233 11.10 -11.21 5.52
CA SER A 233 9.96 -11.82 4.81
C SER A 233 9.21 -12.85 5.67
N GLU A 234 9.91 -13.68 6.44
CA GLU A 234 9.27 -14.64 7.36
C GLU A 234 8.55 -13.94 8.51
N ILE A 235 9.13 -12.88 9.08
CA ILE A 235 8.46 -12.08 10.11
C ILE A 235 7.17 -11.46 9.55
N ILE A 236 7.20 -10.90 8.33
CA ILE A 236 6.00 -10.36 7.67
C ILE A 236 4.93 -11.44 7.50
N LYS A 237 5.30 -12.64 7.03
CA LYS A 237 4.36 -13.76 6.85
C LYS A 237 3.65 -14.15 8.15
N LEU A 238 4.34 -14.05 9.29
CA LEU A 238 3.76 -14.35 10.60
C LEU A 238 3.00 -13.17 11.22
N LEU A 239 3.42 -11.93 10.94
CA LEU A 239 2.73 -10.72 11.40
C LEU A 239 1.42 -10.47 10.66
N ALA A 240 1.44 -10.51 9.32
CA ALA A 240 0.34 -10.06 8.48
C ALA A 240 -1.02 -10.72 8.83
N PRO A 241 -1.12 -12.04 9.06
CA PRO A 241 -2.38 -12.68 9.45
C PRO A 241 -2.88 -12.29 10.85
N LYS A 242 -1.97 -11.85 11.74
CA LYS A 242 -2.30 -11.41 13.10
C LYS A 242 -2.69 -9.93 13.17
N MET A 243 -2.49 -9.16 12.10
CA MET A 243 -2.78 -7.73 12.10
C MET A 243 -4.28 -7.42 11.97
N PRO A 244 -4.78 -6.39 12.69
CA PRO A 244 -6.16 -5.91 12.58
C PRO A 244 -6.58 -5.66 11.13
N SER A 245 -7.88 -5.80 10.82
CA SER A 245 -8.42 -5.71 9.45
C SER A 245 -8.16 -4.40 8.71
N ASN A 246 -7.93 -3.32 9.45
CA ASN A 246 -7.65 -2.00 8.90
C ASN A 246 -6.15 -1.79 8.59
N VAL A 247 -5.27 -2.73 8.95
CA VAL A 247 -3.87 -2.72 8.51
C VAL A 247 -3.79 -3.36 7.13
N GLU A 248 -3.20 -2.62 6.18
CA GLU A 248 -3.13 -2.96 4.76
C GLU A 248 -1.71 -3.33 4.32
N ALA A 249 -0.69 -2.87 5.04
CA ALA A 249 0.69 -3.26 4.80
C ALA A 249 1.50 -3.36 6.10
N VAL A 250 2.53 -4.22 6.06
CA VAL A 250 3.51 -4.40 7.13
C VAL A 250 4.90 -4.18 6.56
N GLY A 251 5.64 -3.27 7.16
CA GLY A 251 7.07 -3.09 6.99
C GLY A 251 7.84 -3.75 8.12
N VAL A 252 8.91 -4.47 7.78
CA VAL A 252 9.84 -5.05 8.75
C VAL A 252 11.24 -4.61 8.40
N TYR A 253 11.89 -3.98 9.37
CA TYR A 253 13.28 -3.57 9.35
C TYR A 253 14.03 -4.47 10.33
N ILE A 254 15.04 -5.18 9.86
CA ILE A 254 15.88 -6.04 10.70
C ILE A 254 17.33 -5.57 10.62
N TYR A 255 18.02 -5.61 11.75
CA TYR A 255 19.45 -5.30 11.83
C TYR A 255 20.19 -6.53 12.38
N GLU A 256 21.27 -6.96 11.71
CA GLU A 256 22.11 -8.12 12.11
C GLU A 256 23.34 -7.67 12.94
N GLY A 257 23.44 -6.37 13.21
CA GLY A 257 24.47 -5.74 14.02
C GLY A 257 24.49 -4.23 13.80
N TYR A 258 25.51 -3.54 14.31
CA TYR A 258 25.65 -2.10 14.12
C TYR A 258 25.76 -1.74 12.62
N ASN A 259 24.82 -0.92 12.13
CA ASN A 259 24.77 -0.33 10.78
C ASN A 259 24.52 -1.29 9.60
N LYS A 260 24.10 -2.54 9.82
CA LYS A 260 23.76 -3.49 8.75
C LYS A 260 22.35 -4.02 8.96
N GLY A 261 21.45 -3.68 8.05
CA GLY A 261 20.07 -4.11 8.11
C GLY A 261 19.41 -4.17 6.74
N SER A 262 18.23 -4.76 6.70
CA SER A 262 17.37 -4.86 5.53
C SER A 262 15.96 -4.42 5.90
N HIS A 263 15.23 -3.90 4.93
CA HIS A 263 13.82 -3.57 5.10
C HIS A 263 13.00 -4.12 3.93
N ILE A 264 11.82 -4.62 4.27
CA ILE A 264 10.82 -5.06 3.29
C ILE A 264 9.48 -4.51 3.76
N ILE A 265 8.71 -4.00 2.81
CA ILE A 265 7.31 -3.61 3.03
C ILE A 265 6.47 -4.49 2.11
N SER A 266 5.41 -5.08 2.65
CA SER A 266 4.50 -5.93 1.90
C SER A 266 3.05 -5.58 2.21
N ASN A 267 2.24 -5.51 1.15
CA ASN A 267 0.79 -5.41 1.28
C ASN A 267 0.23 -6.74 1.81
N ILE A 268 -0.74 -6.65 2.70
CA ILE A 268 -1.48 -7.80 3.20
C ILE A 268 -2.59 -8.12 2.19
N SER A 269 -2.42 -9.17 1.39
CA SER A 269 -3.53 -9.74 0.62
C SER A 269 -4.38 -10.63 1.54
N ARG A 270 -5.64 -10.26 1.75
CA ARG A 270 -6.61 -11.02 2.55
C ARG A 270 -7.62 -11.73 1.65
#